data_AF-A0A538JZC8-F1
#
_entry.id   AF-A0A538JZC8-F1
#
_cell.length_a   1.000
_cell.length_b   1.000
_cell.length_c   1.000
_cell.angle_alpha   90.00
_cell.angle_beta   90.00
_cell.angle_gamma   90.00
#
_symmetry.space_group_name_H-M   'P 1'
#
loop_
_entity.id
_entity.type
_entity.pdbx_description
1 polymer ?
#
loop_
_entity_poly.entity_id
_entity_poly.type
_entity_poly.pdbx_seq_one_letter_code
_entity_poly.pdbx_strand_id
1 'polypeptide(L)'
;MSRGFGLVVVICSLAIVAALMALNLRQSGPTSKTAQRAESEGIAAVGTINFNQAGTELEAYRAEHATYAGAVLPASFGVTLVRADATTYCLQAGVGGAVQHFVGPAGPTSSGPC
;
A
#
# COMPACT_ATOMS: atom_id res chain seq x y z
N MET A 1 14.12 -14.75 -57.20
CA MET A 1 12.84 -14.62 -56.48
C MET A 1 12.85 -15.16 -55.04
N SER A 2 14.02 -15.44 -54.42
CA SER A 2 14.11 -16.00 -53.06
C SER A 2 14.39 -14.99 -51.95
N ARG A 3 14.86 -13.78 -52.28
CA ARG A 3 15.27 -12.75 -51.29
C ARG A 3 14.11 -11.89 -50.76
N GLY A 4 13.01 -11.79 -51.50
CA GLY A 4 11.81 -11.04 -51.08
C GLY A 4 10.95 -11.79 -50.06
N PHE A 5 10.88 -13.12 -50.19
CA PHE A 5 10.09 -13.97 -49.28
C PHE A 5 10.65 -13.97 -47.85
N GLY A 6 11.98 -13.99 -47.68
CA GLY A 6 12.60 -13.94 -46.36
C GLY A 6 12.32 -12.63 -45.61
N LEU A 7 12.32 -11.50 -46.32
CA LEU A 7 12.07 -10.19 -45.72
C LEU A 7 10.61 -10.04 -45.26
N VAL A 8 9.65 -10.55 -46.05
CA VAL A 8 8.22 -10.54 -45.69
C VAL A 8 7.96 -11.39 -44.44
N VAL A 9 8.57 -12.57 -44.32
CA VAL A 9 8.40 -13.45 -43.15
C VAL A 9 8.97 -12.80 -41.88
N VAL A 10 10.10 -12.10 -41.98
CA VAL A 10 10.71 -11.38 -40.84
C VAL A 10 9.84 -10.20 -40.39
N ILE A 11 9.23 -9.46 -41.32
CA ILE A 11 8.31 -8.37 -40.97
C ILE A 11 7.05 -8.91 -40.28
N CYS A 12 6.48 -10.01 -40.81
CA CYS A 12 5.32 -10.64 -40.21
C CYS A 12 5.59 -11.12 -38.79
N SER A 13 6.73 -11.77 -38.52
CA SER A 13 7.06 -12.22 -37.17
C SER A 13 7.31 -11.05 -36.21
N LEU A 14 7.99 -9.99 -36.64
CA LEU A 14 8.17 -8.78 -35.83
C LEU A 14 6.83 -8.13 -35.46
N ALA A 15 5.90 -8.03 -36.42
CA ALA A 15 4.59 -7.44 -36.19
C ALA A 15 3.78 -8.22 -35.16
N ILE A 16 3.84 -9.56 -35.21
CA ILE A 16 3.14 -10.43 -34.26
C ILE A 16 3.73 -10.27 -32.86
N VAL A 17 5.06 -10.29 -32.72
CA VAL A 17 5.73 -10.13 -31.42
C VAL A 17 5.44 -8.75 -30.82
N ALA A 18 5.47 -7.69 -31.63
CA ALA A 18 5.14 -6.33 -31.19
C ALA A 18 3.67 -6.22 -30.72
N ALA A 19 2.74 -6.83 -31.45
CA ALA A 19 1.33 -6.84 -31.07
C ALA A 19 1.08 -7.61 -29.76
N LEU A 20 1.70 -8.80 -29.61
CA LEU A 20 1.62 -9.58 -28.37
C LEU A 20 2.24 -8.84 -27.18
N MET A 21 3.38 -8.18 -27.39
CA MET A 21 4.02 -7.39 -26.33
C MET A 21 3.18 -6.18 -25.95
N ALA A 22 2.54 -5.49 -26.91
CA ALA A 22 1.63 -4.39 -26.63
C ALA A 22 0.37 -4.85 -25.86
N LEU A 23 -0.15 -6.04 -26.16
CA LEU A 23 -1.27 -6.62 -25.42
C LEU A 23 -0.85 -7.05 -24.00
N ASN A 24 0.35 -7.60 -23.84
CA ASN A 24 0.90 -8.00 -22.55
C ASN A 24 1.21 -6.78 -21.66
N LEU A 25 1.81 -5.73 -22.22
CA LEU A 25 2.05 -4.46 -21.52
C LEU A 25 0.75 -3.78 -21.06
N ARG A 26 -0.35 -3.97 -21.80
CA ARG A 26 -1.69 -3.52 -21.37
C ARG A 26 -2.26 -4.35 -20.22
N GLN A 27 -1.82 -5.60 -20.06
CA GLN A 27 -2.19 -6.47 -18.95
C GLN A 27 -1.26 -6.34 -17.73
N SER A 28 -0.01 -5.93 -17.91
CA SER A 28 1.02 -5.83 -16.87
C SER A 28 1.50 -4.41 -16.57
N GLY A 29 0.80 -3.40 -17.08
CA GLY A 29 1.13 -1.99 -16.83
C GLY A 29 0.80 -1.53 -15.39
N PRO A 30 1.34 -0.39 -14.95
CA PRO A 30 1.10 0.20 -13.62
C PRO A 30 -0.37 0.58 -13.33
N THR A 31 -1.26 0.47 -14.32
CA THR A 31 -2.72 0.66 -14.20
C THR A 31 -3.51 -0.65 -14.20
N SER A 32 -2.84 -1.80 -14.21
CA SER A 32 -3.51 -3.09 -14.11
C SER A 32 -4.15 -3.24 -12.74
N LYS A 33 -5.44 -3.60 -12.71
CA LYS A 33 -6.20 -3.85 -11.47
C LYS A 33 -5.52 -4.88 -10.55
N THR A 34 -4.69 -5.76 -11.10
CA THR A 34 -3.86 -6.73 -10.37
C THR A 34 -2.66 -6.08 -9.68
N ALA A 35 -1.93 -5.17 -10.34
CA ALA A 35 -0.84 -4.41 -9.71
C ALA A 35 -1.39 -3.49 -8.61
N GLN A 36 -2.51 -2.80 -8.88
CA GLN A 36 -3.17 -1.94 -7.90
C GLN A 36 -3.75 -2.73 -6.70
N ARG A 37 -4.22 -3.97 -6.90
CA ARG A 37 -4.62 -4.85 -5.80
C ARG A 37 -3.44 -5.33 -4.97
N ALA A 38 -2.34 -5.75 -5.62
CA ALA A 38 -1.13 -6.16 -4.92
C ALA A 38 -0.52 -5.01 -4.11
N GLU A 39 -0.57 -3.79 -4.64
CA GLU A 39 -0.15 -2.59 -3.93
C GLU A 39 -1.10 -2.27 -2.76
N SER A 40 -2.42 -2.31 -2.96
CA SER A 40 -3.40 -2.09 -1.89
C SER A 40 -3.32 -3.14 -0.79
N GLU A 41 -3.10 -4.42 -1.12
CA GLU A 41 -2.88 -5.50 -0.14
C GLU A 41 -1.55 -5.31 0.58
N GLY A 42 -0.49 -4.93 -0.13
CA GLY A 42 0.82 -4.61 0.46
C GLY A 42 0.75 -3.44 1.43
N ILE A 43 0.03 -2.37 1.07
CA ILE A 43 -0.18 -1.19 1.92
C ILE A 43 -1.04 -1.54 3.13
N ALA A 44 -2.07 -2.35 2.98
CA ALA A 44 -2.89 -2.83 4.11
C ALA A 44 -2.08 -3.71 5.07
N ALA A 45 -1.22 -4.59 4.55
CA ALA A 45 -0.35 -5.44 5.35
C ALA A 45 0.71 -4.63 6.12
N VAL A 46 1.40 -3.72 5.44
CA VAL A 46 2.41 -2.84 6.06
C VAL A 46 1.76 -1.91 7.09
N GLY A 47 0.59 -1.34 6.77
CA GLY A 47 -0.20 -0.57 7.72
C GLY A 47 -0.53 -1.34 8.97
N THR A 48 -1.03 -2.57 8.83
CA THR A 48 -1.40 -3.43 9.97
C THR A 48 -0.19 -3.70 10.88
N ILE A 49 0.98 -4.01 10.31
CA ILE A 49 2.21 -4.24 11.08
C ILE A 49 2.61 -2.96 11.83
N ASN A 50 2.64 -1.82 11.14
CA ASN A 50 3.02 -0.55 11.74
C ASN A 50 2.03 -0.11 12.83
N PHE A 51 0.73 -0.30 12.62
CA PHE A 51 -0.31 -0.03 13.61
C PHE A 51 -0.18 -0.92 14.85
N ASN A 52 0.22 -2.19 14.69
CA ASN A 52 0.40 -3.11 15.80
C ASN A 52 1.65 -2.76 16.64
N GLN A 53 2.75 -2.41 15.98
CA GLN A 53 3.96 -1.91 16.65
C GLN A 53 3.66 -0.61 17.41
N ALA A 54 3.01 0.35 16.75
CA ALA A 54 2.59 1.60 17.36
C ALA A 54 1.58 1.41 18.51
N GLY A 55 0.64 0.47 18.36
CA GLY A 55 -0.30 0.10 19.41
C GLY A 55 0.40 -0.48 20.63
N THR A 56 1.43 -1.30 20.45
CA THR A 56 2.22 -1.86 21.56
C THR A 56 2.92 -0.75 22.37
N GLU A 57 3.52 0.23 21.70
CA GLU A 57 4.14 1.39 22.36
C GLU A 57 3.11 2.27 23.08
N LEU A 58 1.92 2.47 22.48
CA LEU A 58 0.83 3.21 23.10
C LEU A 58 0.28 2.50 24.34
N GLU A 59 0.15 1.17 24.32
CA GLU A 59 -0.24 0.39 25.50
C GLU A 59 0.83 0.48 26.60
N ALA A 60 2.12 0.50 26.24
CA ALA A 60 3.19 0.74 27.20
C ALA A 60 3.08 2.14 27.84
N TYR A 61 2.90 3.18 27.03
CA TYR A 61 2.69 4.54 27.52
C TYR A 61 1.45 4.65 28.43
N ARG A 62 0.35 3.98 28.08
CA ARG A 62 -0.84 3.92 28.93
C ARG A 62 -0.58 3.17 30.23
N ALA A 63 0.22 2.10 30.22
CA ALA A 63 0.57 1.39 31.44
C ALA A 63 1.32 2.29 32.43
N GLU A 64 2.10 3.26 31.92
CA GLU A 64 2.87 4.21 32.73
C GLU A 64 2.07 5.46 33.13
N HIS A 65 1.25 6.00 32.23
CA HIS A 65 0.56 7.28 32.39
C HIS A 65 -0.95 7.18 32.61
N ALA A 66 -1.51 5.97 32.55
CA ALA A 66 -2.95 5.68 32.61
C ALA A 66 -3.81 6.40 31.54
N THR A 67 -3.19 6.96 30.50
CA THR A 67 -3.82 7.70 29.41
C THR A 67 -3.03 7.52 28.12
N TYR A 68 -3.67 7.63 26.94
CA TYR A 68 -2.94 7.81 25.67
C TYR A 68 -2.76 9.30 25.33
N ALA A 69 -3.44 10.21 26.04
CA ALA A 69 -3.36 11.64 25.79
C ALA A 69 -1.93 12.14 25.99
N GLY A 70 -1.38 12.77 24.96
CA GLY A 70 0.00 13.27 24.96
C GLY A 70 1.07 12.24 24.58
N ALA A 71 0.70 11.00 24.26
CA ALA A 71 1.62 10.05 23.67
C ALA A 71 2.14 10.60 22.33
N VAL A 72 3.43 10.43 22.05
CA VAL A 72 4.04 10.84 20.78
C VAL A 72 4.71 9.62 20.17
N LEU A 73 4.28 9.26 18.96
CA LEU A 73 4.94 8.22 18.20
C LEU A 73 5.97 8.83 17.25
N PRO A 74 7.21 8.31 17.23
CA PRO A 74 8.20 8.75 16.25
C PRO A 74 7.78 8.34 14.84
N ALA A 75 8.06 9.20 13.86
CA ALA A 75 7.71 8.98 12.46
C ALA A 75 8.39 7.73 11.84
N SER A 76 9.39 7.16 12.53
CA SER A 76 10.05 5.89 12.15
C SER A 76 9.09 4.71 12.08
N PHE A 77 7.96 4.75 12.80
CA PHE A 77 6.92 3.71 12.70
C PHE A 77 6.11 3.79 11.39
N GLY A 78 6.25 4.85 10.59
CA GLY A 78 5.49 5.02 9.35
C GLY A 78 3.99 5.25 9.57
N VAL A 79 3.60 5.60 10.80
CA VAL A 79 2.24 5.99 11.19
C VAL A 79 2.29 7.30 11.96
N THR A 80 1.19 8.05 11.86
CA THR A 80 1.03 9.34 12.54
C THR A 80 -0.09 9.20 13.55
N LEU A 81 0.15 9.64 14.79
CA LEU A 81 -0.89 9.73 15.80
C LEU A 81 -1.68 11.03 15.57
N VAL A 82 -2.92 10.91 15.10
CA VAL A 82 -3.78 12.07 14.83
C VAL A 82 -4.59 12.44 16.06
N ARG A 83 -5.03 11.43 16.80
CA ARG A 83 -5.81 11.60 18.04
C ARG A 83 -5.34 10.60 19.08
N ALA A 84 -5.21 11.08 20.31
CA ALA A 84 -4.99 10.23 21.46
C ALA A 84 -5.76 10.81 22.65
N ASP A 85 -6.71 10.03 23.15
CA ASP A 85 -7.58 10.35 24.26
C ASP A 85 -7.21 9.49 25.49
N ALA A 86 -7.97 9.60 26.58
CA ALA A 86 -7.71 8.79 27.77
C ALA A 86 -7.88 7.28 27.54
N THR A 87 -8.76 6.90 26.61
CA THR A 87 -9.16 5.49 26.39
C THR A 87 -9.12 5.06 24.92
N THR A 88 -8.98 6.00 23.99
CA THR A 88 -9.03 5.75 22.55
C THR A 88 -7.89 6.46 21.85
N TYR A 89 -7.49 5.96 20.68
CA TYR A 89 -6.50 6.63 19.84
C TYR A 89 -6.81 6.37 18.37
N CYS A 90 -6.37 7.28 17.50
CA CYS A 90 -6.48 7.15 16.06
C CYS A 90 -5.09 7.31 15.43
N LEU A 91 -4.62 6.22 14.83
CA LEU A 91 -3.38 6.17 14.06
C LEU A 91 -3.72 6.29 12.58
N GLN A 92 -2.93 7.04 11.83
CA GLN A 92 -3.07 7.20 10.40
C GLN A 92 -1.78 6.80 9.68
N ALA A 93 -1.88 5.94 8.67
CA ALA A 93 -0.80 5.56 7.78
C ALA A 93 -1.12 6.04 6.36
N GLY A 94 -0.13 6.58 5.66
CA GLY A 94 -0.25 6.96 4.26
C GLY A 94 0.88 6.34 3.44
N VAL A 95 0.55 5.60 2.38
CA VAL A 95 1.54 5.05 1.44
C VAL A 95 0.99 5.22 0.02
N GLY A 96 1.81 5.76 -0.90
CA GLY A 96 1.45 5.85 -2.33
C GLY A 96 0.20 6.70 -2.65
N GLY A 97 -0.25 7.57 -1.74
CA GLY A 97 -1.46 8.38 -1.89
C GLY A 97 -2.74 7.75 -1.31
N ALA A 98 -2.69 6.48 -0.87
CA ALA A 98 -3.74 5.86 -0.09
C ALA A 98 -3.53 6.15 1.41
N VAL A 99 -4.57 6.66 2.07
CA VAL A 99 -4.58 6.92 3.51
C VAL A 99 -5.49 5.91 4.17
N GLN A 100 -5.02 5.33 5.26
CA GLN A 100 -5.77 4.41 6.10
C GLN A 100 -5.59 4.79 7.56
N HIS A 101 -6.61 4.56 8.37
CA HIS A 101 -6.60 4.83 9.79
C HIS A 101 -6.97 3.60 10.61
N PHE A 102 -6.55 3.60 11.85
CA PHE A 102 -6.84 2.59 12.84
C PHE A 102 -7.32 3.27 14.12
N VAL A 103 -8.54 2.94 14.55
CA VAL A 103 -9.09 3.38 15.82
C VAL A 103 -8.81 2.31 16.86
N GLY A 104 -7.83 2.54 17.73
CA GLY A 104 -7.45 1.58 18.78
C GLY A 104 -8.26 1.74 20.07
N PRO A 105 -8.15 0.76 21.00
CA PRO A 105 -7.20 -0.36 20.98
C PRO A 105 -7.66 -1.61 20.20
N ALA A 106 -8.94 -1.73 19.83
CA ALA A 106 -9.49 -2.94 19.19
C ALA A 106 -10.41 -2.66 17.97
N GLY A 107 -10.40 -1.43 17.43
CA GLY A 107 -11.21 -1.11 16.26
C GLY A 107 -10.61 -1.64 14.95
N PRO A 108 -11.39 -1.67 13.86
CA PRO A 108 -10.90 -2.10 12.56
C PRO A 108 -10.01 -1.03 11.91
N THR A 109 -9.08 -1.45 11.06
CA THR A 109 -8.43 -0.57 10.08
C THR A 109 -9.45 -0.16 9.01
N SER A 110 -9.56 1.14 8.74
CA SER A 110 -10.48 1.69 7.75
C SER A 110 -9.74 2.62 6.78
N SER A 111 -10.27 2.77 5.57
CA SER A 111 -9.70 3.68 4.57
C SER A 111 -10.14 5.11 4.86
N GLY A 112 -9.24 6.07 4.65
CA GLY A 112 -9.46 7.49 4.90
C GLY A 112 -8.71 8.03 6.12
N PRO A 113 -8.70 9.35 6.32
CA PRO A 113 -8.06 9.99 7.47
C PRO A 113 -8.84 9.77 8.76
N CYS A 114 -8.13 9.92 9.89
CA CYS A 114 -8.71 10.26 11.18
C CYS A 114 -9.18 11.73 11.17
#